data_AF-A0A9R1UPQ5-F1
#
_entry.id   AF-A0A9R1UPQ5-F1
#
_cell.length_a   1.000
_cell.length_b   1.000
_cell.length_c   1.000
_cell.angle_alpha   90.00
_cell.angle_beta   90.00
_cell.angle_gamma   90.00
#
_symmetry.space_group_name_H-M   'P 1'
#
loop_
_entity.id
_entity.type
_entity.pdbx_description
1 polymer ?
#
loop_
_entity_poly.entity_id
_entity_poly.type
_entity_poly.pdbx_seq_one_letter_code
_entity_poly.pdbx_strand_id
1 'polypeptide(L)'
;MASNKATSDVADGPVLTHINKRIRNLRKKLKRIAHLEDSIAQGKSIIKNKDQEKLLKSKPMIIAVVDELEKSRQPLSVAVDEEITLALQRHHNDNVENCNKSQTLDGDEEQQAALPVDDLLSLIYFGSMFDAKQVDVDSRSEERGWCLLHDYILRSELCCGLELEERHLEAIARLSSLMISRPVDSSLTSHQDALQRCIEHANNWICKSEKKIDPNSEFTCMIP
;
A
#
# COMPACT_ATOMS: atom_id res chain seq x y z
N MET A 1 27.30 20.90 32.85
CA MET A 1 25.84 20.69 32.69
C MET A 1 25.60 20.13 31.30
N ALA A 2 25.47 18.81 31.20
CA ALA A 2 25.35 18.08 29.94
C ALA A 2 23.89 18.10 29.45
N SER A 3 23.75 18.28 28.14
CA SER A 3 22.56 18.63 27.40
C SER A 3 21.59 17.45 27.23
N ASN A 4 20.40 17.53 27.85
CA ASN A 4 19.24 16.72 27.51
C ASN A 4 18.70 17.08 26.12
N LYS A 5 19.21 16.45 25.06
CA LYS A 5 18.71 16.68 23.69
C LYS A 5 18.63 15.42 22.83
N ALA A 6 18.28 14.29 23.44
CA ALA A 6 18.13 13.02 22.72
C ALA A 6 16.70 12.44 22.74
N THR A 7 15.73 13.09 23.39
CA THR A 7 14.40 12.48 23.61
C THR A 7 13.25 13.04 22.77
N SER A 8 13.46 14.04 21.89
CA SER A 8 12.34 14.62 21.12
C SER A 8 12.18 14.11 19.68
N ASP A 9 13.11 13.29 19.16
CA ASP A 9 12.99 12.78 17.77
C ASP A 9 12.01 11.60 17.65
N VAL A 10 11.53 11.03 18.77
CA VAL A 10 10.57 9.89 18.76
C VAL A 10 9.11 10.37 18.85
N ALA A 11 8.84 11.56 19.39
CA ALA A 11 7.48 12.06 19.61
C ALA A 11 6.83 12.68 18.35
N ASP A 12 7.64 13.17 17.42
CA ASP A 12 7.18 13.99 16.29
C ASP A 12 6.73 13.14 15.07
N GLY A 13 6.94 11.82 15.08
CA GLY A 13 6.64 10.95 13.95
C GLY A 13 7.52 11.19 12.70
N PRO A 14 7.47 10.32 11.68
CA PRO A 14 8.41 10.35 10.55
C PRO A 14 8.36 11.64 9.72
N VAL A 15 7.14 12.18 9.51
CA VAL A 15 6.90 13.37 8.68
C VAL A 15 7.50 14.62 9.32
N LEU A 16 7.20 14.88 10.59
CA LEU A 16 7.69 16.07 11.29
C LEU A 16 9.21 15.97 11.55
N THR A 17 9.74 14.76 11.74
CA THR A 17 11.20 14.51 11.80
C THR A 17 11.90 14.95 10.50
N HIS A 18 11.33 14.61 9.34
CA HIS A 18 11.86 15.05 8.05
C HIS A 18 11.85 16.58 7.92
N ILE A 19 10.74 17.23 8.29
CA ILE A 19 10.58 18.69 8.25
C ILE A 19 11.58 19.37 9.18
N ASN A 20 11.72 18.89 10.42
CA ASN A 20 12.69 19.38 11.39
C ASN A 20 14.12 19.29 10.88
N LYS A 21 14.49 18.18 10.24
CA LYS A 21 15.80 18.00 9.61
C LYS A 21 16.03 18.99 8.48
N ARG A 22 15.03 19.23 7.64
CA ARG A 22 15.10 20.21 6.54
C ARG A 22 15.25 21.64 7.05
N ILE A 23 14.46 22.05 8.04
CA ILE A 23 14.56 23.36 8.72
C ILE A 23 15.96 23.53 9.32
N ARG A 24 16.48 22.52 10.04
CA ARG A 24 17.82 22.56 10.63
C ARG A 24 18.91 22.77 9.58
N ASN A 25 18.81 22.09 8.43
CA ASN A 25 19.77 22.23 7.34
C ASN A 25 19.70 23.60 6.66
N LEU A 26 18.50 24.14 6.43
CA LEU A 26 18.31 25.48 5.87
C LEU A 26 18.80 26.58 6.81
N ARG A 27 18.53 26.46 8.11
CA ARG A 27 19.09 27.37 9.14
C ARG A 27 20.63 27.32 9.18
N LYS A 28 21.23 26.15 9.00
CA LYS A 28 22.70 26.03 8.84
C LYS A 28 23.19 26.77 7.60
N LYS A 29 22.48 26.70 6.47
CA LYS A 29 22.80 27.48 5.26
C LYS A 29 22.68 28.98 5.51
N LEU A 30 21.63 29.44 6.20
CA LEU A 30 21.48 30.86 6.58
C LEU A 30 22.62 31.34 7.48
N LYS A 31 23.07 30.55 8.45
CA LYS A 31 24.24 30.89 9.27
C LYS A 31 25.52 31.04 8.44
N ARG A 32 25.71 30.18 7.42
CA ARG A 32 26.85 30.30 6.48
C ARG A 32 26.75 31.56 5.63
N ILE A 33 25.55 31.90 5.16
CA ILE A 33 25.28 33.14 4.41
C ILE A 33 25.60 34.36 5.28
N ALA A 34 25.11 34.42 6.52
CA ALA A 34 25.38 35.51 7.45
C ALA A 34 26.89 35.70 7.70
N HIS A 35 27.61 34.60 7.95
CA HIS A 35 29.07 34.65 8.11
C HIS A 35 29.80 35.17 6.85
N LEU A 36 29.33 34.80 5.66
CA LEU A 36 29.87 35.32 4.40
C LEU A 36 29.58 36.82 4.23
N GLU A 37 28.36 37.26 4.54
CA GLU A 37 27.98 38.68 4.51
C GLU A 37 28.84 39.51 5.47
N ASP A 38 29.04 39.04 6.70
CA ASP A 38 29.89 39.71 7.70
C ASP A 38 31.36 39.80 7.24
N SER A 39 31.87 38.75 6.61
CA SER A 39 33.25 38.72 6.08
C SER A 39 33.43 39.68 4.89
N ILE A 40 32.40 39.84 4.07
CA ILE A 40 32.38 40.81 2.96
C ILE A 40 32.27 42.23 3.51
N ALA A 41 31.40 42.48 4.48
CA ALA A 41 31.22 43.78 5.12
C ALA A 41 32.50 44.27 5.83
N GLN A 42 33.28 43.35 6.41
CA GLN A 42 34.59 43.63 7.01
C GLN A 42 35.72 43.80 5.97
N GLY A 43 35.42 43.71 4.67
CA GLY A 43 36.41 43.81 3.59
C GLY A 43 37.39 42.64 3.49
N LYS A 44 37.19 41.57 4.28
CA LYS A 44 38.09 40.41 4.36
C LYS A 44 37.87 39.43 3.20
N SER A 45 36.68 39.39 2.63
CA SER A 45 36.30 38.48 1.54
C SER A 45 35.79 39.25 0.33
N ILE A 46 36.49 39.14 -0.80
CA ILE A 46 35.98 39.56 -2.12
C ILE A 46 35.15 38.40 -2.67
N ILE A 47 33.98 38.66 -3.25
CA ILE A 47 33.16 37.65 -3.94
C ILE A 47 33.96 37.14 -5.15
N LYS A 48 34.80 36.13 -4.94
CA LYS A 48 35.66 35.54 -5.98
C LYS A 48 35.02 34.33 -6.67
N ASN A 49 34.03 33.71 -6.03
CA ASN A 49 33.43 32.46 -6.49
C ASN A 49 31.96 32.66 -6.89
N LYS A 50 31.60 32.28 -8.13
CA LYS A 50 30.21 32.28 -8.64
C LYS A 50 29.25 31.51 -7.74
N ASP A 51 29.71 30.48 -7.03
CA ASP A 51 28.87 29.70 -6.12
C ASP A 51 28.57 30.45 -4.82
N GLN A 52 29.48 31.30 -4.34
CA GLN A 52 29.22 32.18 -3.20
C GLN A 52 28.16 33.24 -3.56
N GLU A 53 28.26 33.80 -4.77
CA GLU A 53 27.27 34.77 -5.27
C GLU A 53 25.87 34.13 -5.39
N LYS A 54 25.77 32.93 -5.97
CA LYS A 54 24.50 32.18 -6.02
C LYS A 54 23.95 31.89 -4.62
N LEU A 55 24.83 31.53 -3.67
CA LEU A 55 24.42 31.25 -2.31
C LEU A 55 23.86 32.51 -1.62
N LEU A 56 24.50 33.66 -1.78
CA LEU A 56 23.99 34.95 -1.28
C LEU A 56 22.64 35.33 -1.92
N LYS A 57 22.52 35.18 -3.25
CA LYS A 57 21.26 35.42 -3.98
C LYS A 57 20.13 34.49 -3.53
N SER A 58 20.44 33.29 -3.04
CA SER A 58 19.45 32.33 -2.55
C SER A 58 18.89 32.64 -1.15
N LYS A 59 19.46 33.59 -0.42
CA LYS A 59 19.04 33.98 0.94
C LYS A 59 17.53 34.23 1.09
N PRO A 60 16.88 35.11 0.30
CA PRO A 60 15.44 35.37 0.44
C PRO A 60 14.60 34.10 0.23
N MET A 61 14.96 33.26 -0.73
CA MET A 61 14.29 31.98 -0.97
C MET A 61 14.43 31.04 0.23
N ILE A 62 15.62 30.93 0.81
CA ILE A 62 15.85 30.08 1.98
C ILE A 62 15.05 30.56 3.19
N ILE A 63 14.93 31.87 3.40
CA ILE A 63 14.12 32.44 4.49
C ILE A 63 12.63 32.11 4.27
N ALA A 64 12.12 32.32 3.06
CA ALA A 64 10.73 32.02 2.72
C ALA A 64 10.41 30.53 2.95
N VAL A 65 11.27 29.62 2.47
CA VAL A 65 11.08 28.17 2.66
C VAL A 65 11.16 27.77 4.13
N VAL A 66 11.99 28.42 4.95
CA VAL A 66 12.03 28.15 6.39
C VAL A 66 10.72 28.56 7.06
N ASP A 67 10.19 29.75 6.74
CA ASP A 67 8.92 30.24 7.29
C ASP A 67 7.73 29.35 6.89
N GLU A 68 7.65 28.94 5.63
CA GLU A 68 6.61 27.99 5.15
C GLU A 68 6.71 26.63 5.87
N LEU A 69 7.92 26.09 6.00
CA LEU A 69 8.13 24.82 6.71
C LEU A 69 7.81 24.93 8.20
N GLU A 70 8.01 26.08 8.82
CA GLU A 70 7.63 26.32 10.22
C GLU A 70 6.13 26.43 10.39
N LYS A 71 5.45 27.16 9.49
CA LYS A 71 3.98 27.32 9.48
C LYS A 71 3.25 25.99 9.26
N SER A 72 3.81 25.10 8.46
CA SER A 72 3.21 23.78 8.15
C SER A 72 3.40 22.72 9.24
N ARG A 73 4.26 22.94 10.24
CA ARG A 73 4.48 21.95 11.33
C ARG A 73 3.21 21.66 12.11
N GLN A 74 2.54 22.72 12.59
CA GLN A 74 1.35 22.57 13.43
C GLN A 74 0.18 21.95 12.67
N PRO A 75 -0.18 22.42 11.44
CA PRO A 75 -1.23 21.80 10.64
C PRO A 75 -1.00 20.32 10.38
N LEU A 76 0.24 19.90 10.12
CA LEU A 76 0.57 18.49 9.87
C LEU A 76 0.49 17.64 11.14
N SER A 77 0.92 18.16 12.29
CA SER A 77 0.76 17.46 13.57
C SER A 77 -0.71 17.20 13.87
N VAL A 78 -1.54 18.26 13.76
CA VAL A 78 -2.98 18.17 14.02
C VAL A 78 -3.66 17.19 13.07
N ALA A 79 -3.36 17.27 11.76
CA ALA A 79 -3.95 16.35 10.78
C ALA A 79 -3.59 14.88 11.04
N VAL A 80 -2.36 14.60 11.52
CA VAL A 80 -1.95 13.24 11.88
C VAL A 80 -2.69 12.77 13.13
N ASP A 81 -2.82 13.61 14.15
CA ASP A 81 -3.56 13.28 15.38
C ASP A 81 -5.05 13.03 15.09
N GLU A 82 -5.65 13.83 14.19
CA GLU A 82 -7.02 13.65 13.71
C GLU A 82 -7.20 12.32 12.98
N GLU A 83 -6.31 11.97 12.04
CA GLU A 83 -6.38 10.70 11.30
C GLU A 83 -6.22 9.49 12.24
N ILE A 84 -5.30 9.56 13.21
CA ILE A 84 -5.14 8.52 14.24
C ILE A 84 -6.43 8.38 15.06
N THR A 85 -7.03 9.50 15.47
CA THR A 85 -8.28 9.50 16.23
C THR A 85 -9.43 8.90 15.42
N LEU A 86 -9.56 9.27 14.15
CA LEU A 86 -10.56 8.72 13.24
C LEU A 86 -10.36 7.21 13.00
N ALA A 87 -9.12 6.77 12.84
CA ALA A 87 -8.81 5.34 12.71
C ALA A 87 -9.21 4.55 13.96
N LEU A 88 -8.93 5.07 15.15
CA LEU A 88 -9.34 4.45 16.42
C LEU A 88 -10.87 4.42 16.58
N GLN A 89 -11.57 5.49 16.18
CA GLN A 89 -13.04 5.54 16.21
C GLN A 89 -13.68 4.53 15.24
N ARG A 90 -13.14 4.37 14.03
CA ARG A 90 -13.59 3.35 13.06
C ARG A 90 -13.48 1.94 13.66
N HIS A 91 -12.32 1.61 14.24
CA HIS A 91 -12.10 0.32 14.90
C HIS A 91 -13.02 0.07 16.12
N HIS A 92 -13.45 1.12 16.82
CA HIS A 92 -14.40 0.98 17.92
C HIS A 92 -15.82 0.70 17.42
N ASN A 93 -16.26 1.39 16.36
CA ASN A 93 -17.60 1.21 15.80
C ASN A 93 -17.78 -0.17 15.14
N ASP A 94 -16.74 -0.69 14.44
CA ASP A 94 -16.77 -2.03 13.84
C ASP A 94 -16.94 -3.14 14.89
N ASN A 95 -16.42 -2.97 16.11
CA ASN A 95 -16.59 -3.93 17.20
C ASN A 95 -18.00 -3.89 17.84
N VAL A 96 -18.67 -2.73 17.85
CA VAL A 96 -20.00 -2.57 18.44
C VAL A 96 -21.09 -3.09 17.49
N GLU A 97 -20.93 -2.94 16.17
CA GLU A 97 -21.89 -3.49 15.20
C GLU A 97 -21.77 -5.03 15.06
N ASN A 98 -20.60 -5.61 15.30
CA ASN A 98 -20.39 -7.06 15.21
C ASN A 98 -20.93 -7.86 16.42
N CYS A 99 -21.29 -7.19 17.53
CA CYS A 99 -21.90 -7.84 18.71
C CYS A 99 -23.42 -8.01 18.59
N ASN A 100 -24.08 -7.28 17.67
CA ASN A 100 -25.54 -7.26 17.55
C ASN A 100 -26.11 -8.21 16.46
N LYS A 101 -25.26 -8.94 15.73
CA LYS A 101 -25.68 -9.87 14.65
C LYS A 101 -25.60 -11.36 15.01
N SER A 102 -25.13 -11.70 16.20
CA SER A 102 -24.89 -13.10 16.63
C SER A 102 -26.01 -13.71 17.47
N GLN A 103 -27.26 -13.26 17.29
CA GLN A 103 -28.44 -13.95 17.80
C GLN A 103 -29.46 -14.15 16.70
N THR A 104 -29.30 -15.25 15.97
CA THR A 104 -30.34 -16.25 15.64
C THR A 104 -29.74 -17.16 14.58
N LEU A 105 -29.51 -18.43 14.93
CA LEU A 105 -30.10 -19.61 14.27
C LEU A 105 -29.38 -20.85 14.82
N ASP A 106 -30.12 -21.58 15.65
CA ASP A 106 -29.83 -22.93 16.14
C ASP A 106 -29.92 -23.96 15.01
N GLY A 107 -29.12 -25.03 15.11
CA GLY A 107 -29.42 -26.33 14.50
C GLY A 107 -28.33 -26.93 13.61
N ASP A 108 -27.42 -27.67 14.26
CA ASP A 108 -26.74 -28.91 13.83
C ASP A 108 -26.15 -29.02 12.39
N GLU A 109 -24.83 -29.01 12.27
CA GLU A 109 -24.01 -30.23 12.17
C GLU A 109 -22.50 -29.87 12.12
N GLU A 110 -21.73 -30.46 13.04
CA GLU A 110 -20.27 -30.43 13.05
C GLU A 110 -19.71 -31.29 11.91
N GLN A 111 -19.34 -30.66 10.80
CA GLN A 111 -18.20 -31.11 10.00
C GLN A 111 -17.23 -29.95 9.82
N GLN A 112 -15.99 -30.16 10.29
CA GLN A 112 -14.83 -29.30 10.12
C GLN A 112 -14.82 -28.55 8.78
N ALA A 113 -15.17 -27.26 8.78
CA ALA A 113 -14.76 -26.36 7.71
C ALA A 113 -13.34 -25.89 8.05
N ALA A 114 -12.35 -26.48 7.39
CA ALA A 114 -11.06 -25.81 7.21
C ALA A 114 -11.34 -24.37 6.74
N LEU A 115 -10.61 -23.41 7.31
CA LEU A 115 -11.00 -22.01 7.31
C LEU A 115 -11.16 -21.51 5.85
N PRO A 116 -12.29 -20.87 5.49
CA PRO A 116 -12.51 -20.29 4.15
C PRO A 116 -11.42 -19.33 3.65
N VAL A 117 -10.56 -18.90 4.57
CA VAL A 117 -9.42 -18.03 4.35
C VAL A 117 -8.25 -18.79 3.71
N ASP A 118 -8.03 -20.06 4.05
CA ASP A 118 -6.93 -20.86 3.51
C ASP A 118 -7.12 -21.12 2.02
N ASP A 119 -8.35 -21.42 1.62
CA ASP A 119 -8.77 -21.60 0.23
C ASP A 119 -8.60 -20.29 -0.57
N LEU A 120 -8.98 -19.16 0.02
CA LEU A 120 -8.82 -17.84 -0.58
C LEU A 120 -7.34 -17.46 -0.74
N LEU A 121 -6.53 -17.69 0.29
CA LEU A 121 -5.08 -17.45 0.26
C LEU A 121 -4.41 -18.37 -0.76
N SER A 122 -4.84 -19.62 -0.84
CA SER A 122 -4.34 -20.57 -1.85
C SER A 122 -4.65 -20.09 -3.25
N LEU A 123 -5.88 -19.62 -3.52
CA LEU A 123 -6.25 -19.06 -4.83
C LEU A 123 -5.43 -17.82 -5.18
N ILE A 124 -5.26 -16.88 -4.25
CA ILE A 124 -4.47 -15.67 -4.47
C ILE A 124 -3.00 -16.03 -4.72
N TYR A 125 -2.45 -16.95 -3.92
CA TYR A 125 -1.09 -17.43 -4.07
C TYR A 125 -0.87 -18.12 -5.42
N PHE A 126 -1.68 -19.14 -5.75
CA PHE A 126 -1.58 -19.86 -7.03
C PHE A 126 -1.81 -18.95 -8.22
N GLY A 127 -2.80 -18.06 -8.18
CA GLY A 127 -3.02 -17.13 -9.27
C GLY A 127 -1.87 -16.14 -9.47
N SER A 128 -1.18 -15.73 -8.39
CA SER A 128 0.03 -14.90 -8.49
C SER A 128 1.23 -15.63 -9.11
N MET A 129 1.32 -16.96 -8.93
CA MET A 129 2.32 -17.81 -9.58
C MET A 129 2.12 -17.87 -11.09
N PHE A 130 0.88 -17.67 -11.57
CA PHE A 130 0.50 -17.77 -12.97
C PHE A 130 0.34 -16.42 -13.69
N ASP A 131 0.36 -15.29 -12.96
CA ASP A 131 0.25 -13.95 -13.54
C ASP A 131 1.54 -13.50 -14.24
N ALA A 132 1.52 -13.48 -15.57
CA ALA A 132 2.65 -13.12 -16.43
C ALA A 132 3.02 -11.61 -16.39
N LYS A 133 2.23 -10.76 -15.70
CA LYS A 133 2.46 -9.30 -15.65
C LYS A 133 3.42 -8.84 -14.55
N GLN A 134 3.87 -9.73 -13.67
CA GLN A 134 4.83 -9.42 -12.62
C GLN A 134 6.29 -9.72 -13.05
N VAL A 135 7.24 -9.20 -12.28
CA VAL A 135 8.65 -8.82 -12.60
C VAL A 135 9.57 -9.88 -13.26
N ASP A 136 9.16 -11.13 -13.44
CA ASP A 136 9.98 -12.16 -14.13
C ASP A 136 9.10 -13.09 -14.97
N VAL A 137 9.33 -13.12 -16.28
CA VAL A 137 8.45 -13.74 -17.30
C VAL A 137 8.91 -15.18 -17.62
N ASP A 138 10.22 -15.43 -17.51
CA ASP A 138 10.84 -16.69 -17.92
C ASP A 138 10.59 -17.80 -16.89
N SER A 139 10.82 -17.53 -15.60
CA SER A 139 10.61 -18.52 -14.53
C SER A 139 9.15 -18.97 -14.38
N ARG A 140 8.18 -18.10 -14.72
CA ARG A 140 6.75 -18.44 -14.63
C ARG A 140 6.21 -19.20 -15.83
N SER A 141 6.79 -18.98 -17.00
CA SER A 141 6.48 -19.80 -18.19
C SER A 141 6.92 -21.25 -17.96
N GLU A 142 8.02 -21.45 -17.23
CA GLU A 142 8.47 -22.78 -16.80
C GLU A 142 7.50 -23.41 -15.79
N GLU A 143 7.10 -22.71 -14.72
CA GLU A 143 6.13 -23.22 -13.72
C GLU A 143 4.78 -23.61 -14.34
N ARG A 144 4.26 -22.80 -15.29
CA ARG A 144 3.05 -23.15 -16.05
C ARG A 144 3.25 -24.43 -16.87
N GLY A 145 4.40 -24.55 -17.55
CA GLY A 145 4.80 -25.75 -18.27
C GLY A 145 4.90 -26.99 -17.38
N TRP A 146 5.45 -26.85 -16.17
CA TRP A 146 5.54 -27.93 -15.19
C TRP A 146 4.16 -28.37 -14.68
N CYS A 147 3.23 -27.43 -14.44
CA CYS A 147 1.86 -27.75 -14.02
C CYS A 147 1.12 -28.55 -15.10
N LEU A 148 1.22 -28.14 -16.37
CA LEU A 148 0.61 -28.85 -17.50
C LEU A 148 1.23 -30.23 -17.72
N LEU A 149 2.57 -30.33 -17.59
CA LEU A 149 3.27 -31.61 -17.73
C LEU A 149 2.90 -32.57 -16.59
N HIS A 150 2.76 -32.06 -15.37
CA HIS A 150 2.33 -32.86 -14.23
C HIS A 150 0.91 -33.39 -14.44
N ASP A 151 -0.03 -32.56 -14.86
CA ASP A 151 -1.39 -33.01 -15.22
C ASP A 151 -1.38 -34.07 -16.32
N TYR A 152 -0.57 -33.87 -17.37
CA TYR A 152 -0.38 -34.83 -18.45
C TYR A 152 0.13 -36.19 -17.93
N ILE A 153 1.14 -36.19 -17.05
CA ILE A 153 1.72 -37.41 -16.47
C ILE A 153 0.70 -38.11 -15.58
N LEU A 154 0.02 -37.39 -14.67
CA LEU A 154 -0.98 -37.97 -13.77
C LEU A 154 -2.22 -38.47 -14.52
N ARG A 155 -2.58 -37.83 -15.63
CA ARG A 155 -3.68 -38.29 -16.49
C ARG A 155 -3.40 -39.66 -17.10
N SER A 156 -2.14 -39.96 -17.41
CA SER A 156 -1.72 -41.30 -17.85
C SER A 156 -1.94 -42.37 -16.77
N GLU A 157 -2.09 -41.97 -15.51
CA GLU A 157 -2.25 -42.87 -14.36
C GLU A 157 -3.70 -42.88 -13.81
N LEU A 158 -4.46 -41.78 -13.91
CA LEU A 158 -5.72 -41.58 -13.17
C LEU A 158 -7.01 -41.48 -14.01
N CYS A 159 -6.94 -41.56 -15.35
CA CYS A 159 -8.10 -41.51 -16.26
C CYS A 159 -9.13 -40.39 -15.97
N CYS A 160 -8.70 -39.24 -15.44
CA CYS A 160 -9.55 -38.08 -15.29
C CYS A 160 -9.69 -37.39 -16.65
N GLY A 161 -10.91 -37.27 -17.17
CA GLY A 161 -11.20 -36.69 -18.49
C GLY A 161 -11.13 -35.16 -18.58
N LEU A 162 -10.59 -34.50 -17.55
CA LEU A 162 -10.44 -33.05 -17.49
C LEU A 162 -8.97 -32.71 -17.79
N GLU A 163 -8.69 -32.19 -18.98
CA GLU A 163 -7.35 -31.76 -19.37
C GLU A 163 -7.08 -30.36 -18.84
N LEU A 164 -6.04 -30.20 -18.01
CA LEU A 164 -5.57 -28.89 -17.62
C LEU A 164 -4.91 -28.24 -18.85
N GLU A 165 -5.40 -27.06 -19.23
CA GLU A 165 -4.89 -26.30 -20.35
C GLU A 165 -4.40 -24.94 -19.91
N GLU A 166 -3.59 -24.32 -20.77
CA GLU A 166 -3.06 -22.96 -20.57
C GLU A 166 -4.16 -21.93 -20.26
N ARG A 167 -5.34 -22.09 -20.88
CA ARG A 167 -6.52 -21.26 -20.63
C ARG A 167 -7.03 -21.35 -19.19
N HIS A 168 -6.87 -22.50 -18.53
CA HIS A 168 -7.31 -22.70 -17.15
C HIS A 168 -6.35 -21.98 -16.20
N LEU A 169 -5.04 -22.07 -16.44
CA LEU A 169 -4.03 -21.33 -15.68
C LEU A 169 -4.16 -19.81 -15.88
N GLU A 170 -4.48 -19.37 -17.10
CA GLU A 170 -4.81 -17.97 -17.38
C GLU A 170 -6.08 -17.50 -16.66
N ALA A 171 -7.12 -18.35 -16.61
CA ALA A 171 -8.34 -18.04 -15.87
C ALA A 171 -8.08 -17.90 -14.36
N ILE A 172 -7.25 -18.76 -13.77
CA ILE A 172 -6.86 -18.68 -12.35
C ILE A 172 -6.06 -17.39 -12.09
N ALA A 173 -5.10 -17.07 -12.94
CA ALA A 173 -4.33 -15.82 -12.85
C ALA A 173 -5.24 -14.59 -12.93
N ARG A 174 -6.14 -14.54 -13.93
CA ARG A 174 -7.09 -13.44 -14.12
C ARG A 174 -8.08 -13.32 -12.96
N LEU A 175 -8.62 -14.44 -12.47
CA LEU A 175 -9.52 -14.47 -11.33
C LEU A 175 -8.83 -13.89 -10.08
N SER A 176 -7.64 -14.40 -9.74
CA SER A 176 -6.90 -13.92 -8.56
C SER A 176 -6.61 -12.42 -8.64
N SER A 177 -6.22 -11.94 -9.82
CA SER A 177 -5.97 -10.53 -10.09
C SER A 177 -7.23 -9.70 -9.89
N LEU A 178 -8.38 -10.15 -10.40
CA LEU A 178 -9.65 -9.45 -10.26
C LEU A 178 -10.11 -9.36 -8.80
N MET A 179 -9.92 -10.42 -8.00
CA MET A 179 -10.30 -10.44 -6.58
C MET A 179 -9.55 -9.42 -5.73
N ILE A 180 -8.30 -9.09 -6.10
CA ILE A 180 -7.46 -8.11 -5.40
C ILE A 180 -7.34 -6.77 -6.15
N SER A 181 -7.94 -6.66 -7.34
CA SER A 181 -7.83 -5.46 -8.17
C SER A 181 -8.75 -4.35 -7.67
N ARG A 182 -8.26 -3.12 -7.81
CA ARG A 182 -9.10 -1.94 -7.64
C ARG A 182 -10.02 -1.80 -8.87
N PRO A 183 -11.33 -1.55 -8.71
CA PRO A 183 -12.24 -1.36 -9.84
C PRO A 183 -11.72 -0.32 -10.84
N VAL A 184 -11.95 -0.53 -12.13
CA VAL A 184 -11.45 0.36 -13.20
C VAL A 184 -12.02 1.79 -13.06
N ASP A 185 -13.20 1.94 -12.44
CA ASP A 185 -13.83 3.23 -12.10
C ASP A 185 -13.23 3.90 -10.85
N SER A 186 -12.01 3.54 -10.46
CA SER A 186 -11.34 3.93 -9.22
C SER A 186 -11.00 5.42 -9.09
N SER A 187 -11.14 6.21 -10.15
CA SER A 187 -11.09 7.68 -10.05
C SER A 187 -12.33 8.25 -9.35
N LEU A 188 -13.42 7.49 -9.27
CA LEU A 188 -14.71 7.90 -8.69
C LEU A 188 -15.08 7.14 -7.39
N THR A 189 -14.34 6.10 -7.03
CA THR A 189 -14.63 5.26 -5.84
C THR A 189 -13.53 5.36 -4.79
N SER A 190 -13.93 5.51 -3.52
CA SER A 190 -12.99 5.63 -2.41
C SER A 190 -12.20 4.34 -2.21
N HIS A 191 -11.06 4.41 -1.51
CA HIS A 191 -10.30 3.21 -1.14
C HIS A 191 -11.15 2.22 -0.32
N GLN A 192 -12.04 2.74 0.53
CA GLN A 192 -12.95 1.94 1.34
C GLN A 192 -13.95 1.17 0.47
N ASP A 193 -14.54 1.82 -0.54
CA ASP A 193 -15.48 1.15 -1.45
C ASP A 193 -14.79 0.06 -2.29
N ALA A 194 -13.55 0.29 -2.70
CA ALA A 194 -12.76 -0.71 -3.39
C ALA A 194 -12.48 -1.93 -2.51
N LEU A 195 -12.09 -1.71 -1.25
CA LEU A 195 -11.86 -2.79 -0.29
C LEU A 195 -13.15 -3.59 -0.02
N GLN A 196 -14.28 -2.90 0.13
CA GLN A 196 -15.57 -3.54 0.36
C GLN A 196 -15.94 -4.47 -0.80
N ARG A 197 -15.68 -4.06 -2.05
CA ARG A 197 -15.89 -4.92 -3.22
C ARG A 197 -14.97 -6.13 -3.25
N CYS A 198 -13.69 -5.98 -2.90
CA CYS A 198 -12.77 -7.13 -2.75
C CYS A 198 -13.32 -8.16 -1.74
N ILE A 199 -13.83 -7.67 -0.60
CA ILE A 199 -14.44 -8.50 0.44
C ILE A 199 -15.71 -9.19 -0.08
N GLU A 200 -16.57 -8.49 -0.82
CA GLU A 200 -17.76 -9.07 -1.43
C GLU A 200 -17.42 -10.16 -2.45
N HIS A 201 -16.41 -9.96 -3.30
CA HIS A 201 -15.94 -10.99 -4.22
C HIS A 201 -15.38 -12.22 -3.50
N ALA A 202 -14.58 -12.02 -2.45
CA ALA A 202 -14.07 -13.10 -1.62
C ALA A 202 -15.20 -13.91 -0.97
N ASN A 203 -16.19 -13.24 -0.40
CA ASN A 203 -17.36 -13.90 0.21
C ASN A 203 -18.19 -14.68 -0.83
N ASN A 204 -18.43 -14.08 -2.00
CA ASN A 204 -19.14 -14.74 -3.09
C ASN A 204 -18.38 -15.98 -3.59
N TRP A 205 -17.05 -15.95 -3.61
CA TRP A 205 -16.23 -17.10 -3.98
C TRP A 205 -16.29 -18.22 -2.95
N ILE A 206 -16.12 -17.90 -1.67
CA ILE A 206 -16.27 -18.84 -0.54
C ILE A 206 -17.66 -19.52 -0.60
N CYS A 207 -18.70 -18.76 -0.92
CA CYS A 207 -20.07 -19.27 -1.04
C CYS A 207 -20.36 -19.97 -2.38
N LYS A 208 -19.35 -20.18 -3.24
CA LYS A 208 -19.52 -20.82 -4.55
C LYS A 208 -20.63 -20.14 -5.39
N SER A 209 -20.57 -18.81 -5.46
CA SER A 209 -21.56 -18.01 -6.19
C SER A 209 -21.25 -17.92 -7.68
N GLU A 210 -22.26 -18.14 -8.53
CA GLU A 210 -22.17 -17.93 -10.00
C GLU A 210 -22.21 -16.45 -10.42
N LYS A 211 -22.24 -15.52 -9.45
CA LYS A 211 -22.26 -14.08 -9.76
C LYS A 211 -20.98 -13.67 -10.49
N LYS A 212 -21.12 -12.84 -11.51
CA LYS A 212 -19.98 -12.21 -12.19
C LYS A 212 -19.22 -11.29 -11.24
N ILE A 213 -17.89 -11.27 -11.37
CA ILE A 213 -17.02 -10.40 -10.56
C ILE A 213 -17.20 -8.94 -10.97
N ASP A 214 -17.39 -8.68 -12.26
CA ASP A 214 -17.76 -7.38 -12.78
C ASP A 214 -18.85 -7.58 -13.83
N PRO A 215 -19.79 -6.63 -14.02
CA PRO A 215 -20.83 -6.76 -15.04
C PRO A 215 -20.26 -7.01 -16.45
N ASN A 216 -19.06 -6.49 -16.74
CA ASN A 216 -18.35 -6.65 -18.01
C ASN A 216 -17.33 -7.78 -18.00
N SER A 217 -17.15 -8.49 -16.87
CA SER A 217 -16.25 -9.63 -16.78
C SER A 217 -16.90 -10.89 -17.38
N GLU A 218 -16.07 -11.70 -18.03
CA GLU A 218 -16.40 -13.05 -18.47
C GLU A 218 -16.28 -14.07 -17.31
N PHE A 219 -15.73 -13.66 -16.17
CA PHE A 219 -15.46 -14.54 -15.02
C PHE A 219 -16.49 -14.38 -13.91
N THR A 220 -16.91 -15.52 -13.36
CA THR A 220 -17.76 -15.59 -12.17
C THR A 220 -16.93 -15.74 -10.89
N CYS A 221 -17.56 -15.56 -9.73
CA CYS A 221 -16.96 -15.84 -8.43
C CYS A 221 -16.77 -17.34 -8.20
N MET A 222 -17.07 -18.21 -9.17
CA MET A 222 -16.62 -19.58 -9.22
C MET A 222 -15.70 -19.82 -10.41
N ILE A 223 -14.74 -20.73 -10.22
CA ILE A 223 -14.02 -21.37 -11.32
C ILE A 223 -14.85 -22.59 -11.73
N PRO A 224 -15.26 -22.71 -13.01
CA PRO A 224 -16.00 -23.87 -13.51
C PRO A 224 -15.15 -25.16 -13.50
#